data_AF-A0A6H2FLC4-F1
#
_entry.id   AF-A0A6H2FLC4-F1
#
_cell.length_a   1.000
_cell.length_b   1.000
_cell.length_c   1.000
_cell.angle_alpha   90.00
_cell.angle_beta   90.00
_cell.angle_gamma   90.00
#
_symmetry.space_group_name_H-M   'P 1'
#
loop_
_entity.id
_entity.type
_entity.pdbx_description
1 polymer ?
#
loop_
_entity_poly.entity_id
_entity_poly.type
_entity_poly.pdbx_seq_one_letter_code
_entity_poly.pdbx_strand_id
1 'polypeptide(L)' 'MNINLIFKVCLLHNKQRLDVFLKEKILQLSRTQIKKLIICNKVQINYNIINTPKKKFF' A
#
# COMPACT_ATOMS: atom_id res chain seq x y z
N MET A 1 -2.30 -18.44 6.24
CA MET A 1 -1.33 -17.33 6.44
C MET A 1 -2.04 -16.00 6.32
N ASN A 2 -2.25 -15.29 7.43
CA ASN A 2 -2.88 -13.98 7.45
C ASN A 2 -1.80 -12.90 7.44
N ILE A 3 -1.37 -12.49 6.24
CA ILE A 3 -0.36 -11.43 6.08
C ILE A 3 -1.11 -10.09 6.05
N ASN A 4 -1.10 -9.38 7.19
CA ASN A 4 -1.49 -7.98 7.27
C ASN A 4 -0.24 -7.11 7.14
N LEU A 5 -0.24 -6.20 6.18
CA LEU A 5 0.86 -5.28 5.93
C LEU A 5 0.52 -3.93 6.54
N ILE A 6 1.27 -3.55 7.58
CA ILE A 6 1.12 -2.26 8.26
C ILE A 6 2.31 -1.40 7.88
N PHE A 7 2.04 -0.27 7.24
CA PHE A 7 3.04 0.73 6.89
C PHE A 7 2.78 2.03 7.65
N LYS A 8 3.85 2.63 8.16
CA LYS A 8 3.83 4.02 8.64
C LYS A 8 4.46 4.89 7.55
N VAL A 9 3.69 5.83 7.03
CA VAL A 9 4.11 6.76 5.97
C VAL A 9 4.21 8.15 6.57
N CYS A 10 5.41 8.71 6.68
CA CYS A 10 5.56 10.14 6.96
C CYS A 10 5.00 10.96 5.81
N LEU A 11 4.32 12.08 6.12
CA LEU A 11 3.68 13.04 5.20
C LEU A 11 4.56 13.48 4.02
N LEU A 12 5.88 13.33 4.10
CA LEU A 12 6.84 13.57 3.02
C LEU A 12 6.60 12.73 1.76
N HIS A 13 5.94 11.56 1.87
CA HIS A 13 5.59 10.74 0.70
C HIS A 13 4.20 11.05 0.10
N ASN A 14 3.53 12.13 0.53
CA ASN A 14 2.16 12.47 0.09
C ASN A 14 1.99 12.61 -1.44
N LYS A 15 3.08 12.80 -2.20
CA LYS A 15 3.01 12.94 -3.67
C LYS A 15 3.20 11.63 -4.44
N GLN A 16 3.56 10.52 -3.78
CA GLN A 16 3.75 9.24 -4.44
C GLN A 16 2.43 8.47 -4.57
N ARG A 17 2.32 7.71 -5.67
CA ARG A 17 1.23 6.74 -5.81
C ARG A 17 1.48 5.55 -4.89
N LEU A 18 0.42 5.09 -4.24
CA LEU A 18 0.44 3.92 -3.35
C LEU A 18 1.11 2.69 -3.98
N ASP A 19 0.84 2.42 -5.26
CA ASP A 19 1.41 1.27 -5.96
C ASP A 19 2.93 1.38 -6.17
N VAL A 20 3.46 2.59 -6.26
CA VAL A 20 4.91 2.86 -6.33
C VAL A 20 5.52 2.72 -4.94
N PHE A 21 4.93 3.36 -3.94
CA PHE A 21 5.37 3.26 -2.55
C PHE A 21 5.45 1.81 -2.07
N LEU A 22 4.40 1.02 -2.32
CA LEU A 22 4.37 -0.39 -1.95
C LEU A 22 5.37 -1.23 -2.75
N LYS A 23 5.68 -0.87 -4.00
CA LYS A 23 6.69 -1.56 -4.79
C LYS A 23 8.11 -1.28 -4.28
N GLU A 24 8.37 -0.05 -3.82
CA GLU A 24 9.64 0.30 -3.17
C GLU A 24 9.81 -0.42 -1.83
N LYS A 25 8.74 -0.57 -1.05
CA LYS A 25 8.79 -1.25 0.25
C LYS A 25 8.73 -2.78 0.17
N ILE A 26 8.10 -3.32 -0.87
CA ILE A 26 7.93 -4.77 -1.04
C ILE A 26 8.51 -5.19 -2.39
N LEU A 27 9.83 -5.22 -2.47
CA LEU A 27 10.56 -5.59 -3.68
C LEU A 27 10.19 -6.98 -4.19
N GLN A 28 9.89 -7.91 -3.28
CA GLN A 28 9.56 -9.31 -3.56
C GLN A 28 8.18 -9.54 -4.19
N LEU A 29 7.25 -8.57 -4.11
CA LEU A 29 5.91 -8.74 -4.67
C LEU A 29 5.77 -8.08 -6.04
N SER A 30 5.02 -8.74 -6.93
CA SER A 30 4.61 -8.17 -8.20
C SER A 30 3.55 -7.09 -8.01
N ARG A 31 3.42 -6.16 -8.98
CA ARG A 31 2.38 -5.12 -8.94
C ARG A 31 0.97 -5.72 -8.84
N THR A 32 0.76 -6.89 -9.42
CA THR A 32 -0.52 -7.62 -9.37
C THR A 32 -0.82 -8.17 -7.99
N GLN A 33 0.18 -8.73 -7.30
CA GLN A 33 0.05 -9.19 -5.91
C GLN A 33 -0.22 -8.02 -4.95
N ILE A 34 0.48 -6.90 -5.14
CA ILE A 34 0.26 -5.67 -4.37
C ILE A 34 -1.18 -5.17 -4.55
N LYS A 35 -1.69 -5.11 -5.79
CA LYS A 35 -3.10 -4.76 -6.06
C LYS A 35 -4.07 -5.68 -5.33
N LYS A 36 -3.82 -7.00 -5.34
CA LYS A 36 -4.68 -7.97 -4.67
C LYS A 36 -4.71 -7.75 -3.16
N LEU A 37 -3.57 -7.43 -2.54
CA LEU A 37 -3.48 -7.12 -1.11
C LEU A 37 -4.25 -5.85 -0.74
N ILE A 38 -4.16 -4.81 -1.58
CA ILE A 38 -4.94 -3.58 -1.42
C ILE A 38 -6.44 -3.91 -1.48
N ILE A 39 -6.91 -4.55 -2.55
CA ILE A 39 -8.34 -4.87 -2.74
C ILE A 39 -8.87 -5.78 -1.62
N CYS A 40 -8.04 -6.66 -1.07
CA CYS A 40 -8.41 -7.54 0.04
C CYS A 40 -8.37 -6.86 1.42
N ASN A 41 -8.25 -5.53 1.52
CA ASN A 41 -8.15 -4.78 2.78
C ASN A 41 -6.95 -5.20 3.66
N LYS A 42 -5.89 -5.76 3.08
CA LYS A 42 -4.70 -6.26 3.81
C LYS A 42 -3.59 -5.23 3.95
N VAL A 43 -3.81 -4.01 3.47
CA VAL A 43 -2.85 -2.91 3.52
C VAL A 43 -3.39 -1.82 4.44
N GLN A 44 -2.66 -1.53 5.50
CA GLN A 44 -2.95 -0.45 6.43
C GLN A 44 -1.83 0.60 6.38
N ILE A 45 -2.19 1.86 6.22
CA ILE A 45 -1.25 2.98 6.18
C ILE A 45 -1.71 4.07 7.15
N ASN A 46 -0.83 4.47 8.08
CA ASN A 46 -1.14 5.49 9.08
C ASN A 46 -2.49 5.21 9.78
N TYR A 47 -2.69 3.95 10.16
CA TYR A 47 -3.91 3.42 10.77
C TYR A 47 -5.15 3.33 9.86
N ASN A 48 -5.11 3.87 8.64
CA ASN A 48 -6.19 3.75 7.67
C ASN A 48 -6.03 2.49 6.81
N ILE A 49 -7.10 1.69 6.70
CA ILE A 49 -7.14 0.57 5.76
C ILE A 49 -7.30 1.12 4.36
N ILE A 50 -6.36 0.78 3.47
CA ILE A 50 -6.40 1.21 2.08
C ILE A 50 -6.89 0.05 1.22
N ASN A 51 -8.06 0.24 0.63
CA ASN A 51 -8.74 -0.76 -0.18
C ASN A 51 -8.80 -0.41 -1.67
N THR A 52 -8.38 0.80 -2.05
CA THR A 52 -8.43 1.29 -3.41
C THR A 52 -7.02 1.45 -4.01
N PRO A 53 -6.73 0.82 -5.18
CA PRO A 53 -5.44 0.97 -5.86
C PRO A 53 -5.30 2.29 -6.67
N LYS A 54 -6.13 3.32 -6.41
CA LYS A 54 -6.15 4.66 -7.08
C LYS A 54 -6.21 5.74 -5.99
N LYS A 55 -5.68 6.97 -6.11
CA LYS A 55 -4.60 7.59 -6.91
C LYS A 55 -4.20 8.84 -6.07
N LYS A 56 -2.99 8.82 -5.50
CA LYS A 56 -2.42 9.78 -4.53
C LYS A 56 -2.95 9.62 -3.10
N PHE A 57 -2.05 9.81 -2.13
CA PHE A 57 -2.44 10.14 -0.77
C PHE A 57 -3.07 11.54 -0.86
N PHE A 58 -4.37 11.62 -0.56
CA PHE A 58 -5.21 12.82 -0.71
C PHE A 58 -5.57 13.17 -2.15
#